data_AF-A0A0T1U5U1-F1
#
_entry.id   AF-A0A0T1U5U1-F1
#
_cell.length_a   1.000
_cell.length_b   1.000
_cell.length_c   1.000
_cell.angle_alpha   90.00
_cell.angle_beta   90.00
_cell.angle_gamma   90.00
#
_symmetry.space_group_name_H-M   'P 1'
#
loop_
_entity.id
_entity.type
_entity.pdbx_description
1 polymer ?
#
loop_
_entity_poly.entity_id
_entity_poly.type
_entity_poly.pdbx_seq_one_letter_code
_entity_poly.pdbx_strand_id
1 'polypeptide(L)'
;MVIFSPECRAEDGAEPAFQGVEEETLNAQQLWSAKAPGGAGSDRVIVWGFDSSADILCWHVAGDDPDGWPVMVWNQDDVAWQEYPCGVVEFLCRVLDADFDECPLGGLTLWGNASPRFLHRDEERRLRASGLDPWTGELDPFAGMFGA
;
A
#
# COMPACT_ATOMS: atom_id res chain seq x y z
N MET A 1 5.00 3.75 -0.76
CA MET A 1 3.89 2.81 -1.04
C MET A 1 4.45 1.55 -1.64
N VAL A 2 4.09 0.41 -1.07
CA VAL A 2 4.36 -0.91 -1.64
C VAL A 2 3.07 -1.39 -2.27
N ILE A 3 3.14 -1.76 -3.56
CA ILE A 3 2.04 -2.39 -4.27
C ILE A 3 2.36 -3.88 -4.34
N PHE A 4 1.43 -4.72 -3.93
CA PHE A 4 1.60 -6.16 -4.12
C PHE A 4 1.15 -6.57 -5.51
N SER A 5 1.89 -7.49 -6.10
CA SER A 5 1.42 -8.20 -7.29
C SER A 5 0.21 -9.05 -6.90
N PRO A 6 -0.90 -9.04 -7.67
CA PRO A 6 -1.94 -10.04 -7.51
C PRO A 6 -1.31 -11.41 -7.74
N GLU A 7 -1.49 -12.32 -6.79
CA GLU A 7 -0.76 -13.58 -6.77
C GLU A 7 -1.20 -14.46 -7.95
N CYS A 8 -0.37 -14.59 -8.98
CA CYS A 8 -0.32 -15.83 -9.74
C CYS A 8 0.38 -16.85 -8.83
N ARG A 9 -0.31 -17.95 -8.47
CA ARG A 9 0.25 -19.08 -7.69
C ARG A 9 1.71 -19.31 -8.09
N ALA A 10 2.64 -18.89 -7.24
CA ALA A 10 4.05 -19.18 -7.46
C ALA A 10 4.27 -20.68 -7.21
N GLU A 11 5.10 -21.29 -8.05
CA GLU A 11 5.52 -22.66 -7.85
C GLU A 11 6.37 -22.79 -6.57
N ASP A 12 6.18 -23.91 -5.88
CA ASP A 12 6.72 -24.21 -4.55
C ASP A 12 8.22 -23.89 -4.42
N GLY A 13 8.59 -23.10 -3.39
CA GLY A 13 9.97 -23.10 -2.85
C GLY A 13 10.65 -21.75 -2.61
N ALA A 14 10.02 -20.60 -2.91
CA ALA A 14 10.55 -19.30 -2.50
C ALA A 14 9.80 -18.82 -1.25
N GLU A 15 10.49 -18.69 -0.12
CA GLU A 15 9.98 -17.97 1.06
C GLU A 15 9.59 -16.54 0.64
N PRO A 16 8.31 -16.14 0.76
CA PRO A 16 7.89 -14.81 0.37
C PRO A 16 8.49 -13.81 1.36
N ALA A 17 9.30 -12.90 0.85
CA ALA A 17 10.04 -11.92 1.64
C ALA A 17 9.16 -10.80 2.24
N PHE A 18 7.85 -10.92 2.12
CA PHE A 18 6.79 -10.10 2.72
C PHE A 18 5.55 -11.00 2.89
N GLN A 19 4.78 -10.81 3.96
CA GLN A 19 3.47 -11.44 4.14
C GLN A 19 2.65 -11.22 2.85
N GLY A 20 2.10 -12.30 2.29
CA GLY A 20 1.43 -12.28 0.99
C GLY A 20 0.17 -11.41 0.99
N VAL A 21 -0.39 -11.15 -0.19
CA VAL A 21 -1.65 -10.40 -0.34
C VAL A 21 -2.77 -11.08 0.43
N GLU A 22 -2.77 -12.42 0.46
CA GLU A 22 -3.75 -13.21 1.20
C GLU A 22 -3.67 -12.96 2.72
N GLU A 23 -2.48 -13.03 3.31
CA GLU A 23 -2.29 -12.82 4.74
C GLU A 23 -2.64 -11.38 5.15
N GLU A 24 -2.22 -10.42 4.33
CA GLU A 24 -2.52 -9.01 4.58
C GLU A 24 -3.99 -8.68 4.39
N THR A 25 -4.64 -9.34 3.43
CA THR A 25 -6.09 -9.30 3.31
C THR A 25 -6.73 -9.83 4.59
N LEU A 26 -6.34 -11.00 5.10
CA LEU A 26 -6.89 -11.54 6.36
C LEU A 26 -6.67 -10.58 7.54
N ASN A 27 -5.52 -9.92 7.63
CA ASN A 27 -5.25 -8.90 8.65
C ASN A 27 -6.23 -7.71 8.52
N ALA A 28 -6.42 -7.18 7.32
CA ALA A 28 -7.36 -6.10 7.06
C ALA A 28 -8.81 -6.49 7.37
N GLN A 29 -9.23 -7.70 7.03
CA GLN A 29 -10.57 -8.21 7.32
C GLN A 29 -10.81 -8.36 8.84
N GLN A 30 -9.81 -8.82 9.59
CA GLN A 30 -9.86 -8.85 11.06
C GLN A 30 -9.95 -7.45 11.65
N LEU A 31 -9.15 -6.51 11.13
CA LEU A 31 -9.15 -5.12 11.57
C LEU A 31 -10.48 -4.43 11.28
N TRP A 32 -11.06 -4.64 10.09
CA TRP A 32 -12.41 -4.18 9.74
C TRP A 32 -13.43 -4.71 10.73
N SER A 33 -13.44 -6.03 10.97
CA SER A 33 -14.37 -6.66 11.92
C SER A 33 -14.29 -6.05 13.32
N ALA A 34 -13.10 -5.60 13.72
CA ALA A 34 -12.85 -5.04 15.05
C ALA A 34 -13.12 -3.52 15.15
N LYS A 35 -12.91 -2.76 14.08
CA LYS A 35 -12.83 -1.29 14.12
C LYS A 35 -13.81 -0.56 13.21
N ALA A 36 -14.43 -1.23 12.23
CA ALA A 36 -15.36 -0.59 11.33
C ALA A 36 -16.73 -0.34 11.99
N PRO A 37 -17.42 0.78 11.67
CA PRO A 37 -18.78 1.00 12.11
C PRO A 37 -19.72 -0.11 11.62
N GLY A 38 -20.16 -0.97 12.54
CA GLY A 38 -21.08 -2.07 12.25
C GLY A 38 -20.43 -3.42 11.89
N GLY A 39 -19.11 -3.49 11.71
CA GLY A 39 -18.28 -4.71 11.66
C GLY A 39 -18.62 -5.79 10.62
N ALA A 40 -19.71 -5.66 9.87
CA ALA A 40 -20.16 -6.60 8.85
C ALA A 40 -19.45 -6.37 7.51
N GLY A 41 -19.37 -7.41 6.68
CA GLY A 41 -18.79 -7.32 5.34
C GLY A 41 -17.26 -7.30 5.31
N SER A 42 -16.58 -7.76 6.37
CA SER A 42 -15.11 -7.87 6.36
C SER A 42 -14.60 -8.75 5.23
N ASP A 43 -15.32 -9.80 4.85
CA ASP A 43 -15.00 -10.68 3.72
C ASP A 43 -14.98 -9.97 2.35
N ARG A 44 -15.43 -8.71 2.29
CA ARG A 44 -15.45 -7.87 1.08
C ARG A 44 -14.27 -6.91 1.00
N VAL A 45 -13.28 -7.04 1.87
CA VAL A 45 -12.08 -6.21 1.85
C VAL A 45 -10.93 -7.02 1.27
N ILE A 46 -10.24 -6.49 0.26
CA ILE A 46 -9.06 -7.10 -0.38
C ILE A 46 -7.93 -6.07 -0.38
N VAL A 47 -6.78 -6.39 0.20
CA VAL A 47 -5.62 -5.49 0.25
C VAL A 47 -4.91 -5.44 -1.09
N TRP A 48 -4.42 -4.25 -1.46
CA TRP A 48 -3.55 -4.07 -2.62
C TRP A 48 -2.27 -3.28 -2.33
N GLY A 49 -2.18 -2.61 -1.18
CA GLY A 49 -0.96 -1.94 -0.79
C GLY A 49 -0.93 -1.41 0.64
N PHE A 50 0.26 -0.93 1.01
CA PHE A 50 0.51 -0.17 2.23
C PHE A 50 1.38 1.04 1.94
N ASP A 51 1.26 2.06 2.78
CA ASP A 51 2.15 3.21 2.77
C ASP A 51 3.21 3.12 3.89
N SER A 52 4.10 4.12 3.99
CA SER A 52 5.15 4.14 5.01
C SER A 52 4.64 4.48 6.42
N SER A 53 3.43 5.01 6.52
CA SER A 53 2.74 5.34 7.78
C SER A 53 1.92 4.17 8.32
N ALA A 54 2.02 2.99 7.68
CA ALA A 54 1.27 1.78 7.99
C ALA A 54 -0.23 1.89 7.72
N ASP A 55 -0.63 2.77 6.80
CA ASP A 55 -1.98 2.78 6.26
C ASP A 55 -2.22 1.55 5.39
N ILE A 56 -3.42 0.99 5.47
CA ILE A 56 -3.83 -0.18 4.69
C ILE A 56 -4.72 0.29 3.56
N LEU A 57 -4.36 -0.08 2.33
CA LEU A 57 -5.10 0.29 1.13
C LEU A 57 -5.81 -0.95 0.57
N CYS A 58 -7.12 -0.87 0.47
CA CYS A 58 -7.99 -1.98 0.09
C CYS A 58 -8.92 -1.63 -1.06
N TRP A 59 -9.38 -2.65 -1.78
CA TRP A 59 -10.63 -2.62 -2.52
C TRP A 59 -11.76 -3.02 -1.58
N HIS A 60 -12.89 -2.33 -1.67
CA HIS A 60 -14.17 -2.80 -1.13
C HIS A 60 -14.96 -3.49 -2.24
N VAL A 61 -15.19 -4.79 -2.12
CA VAL A 61 -15.95 -5.60 -3.08
C VAL A 61 -17.41 -5.18 -3.07
N ALA A 62 -17.78 -4.35 -4.04
CA ALA A 62 -19.12 -3.82 -4.23
C ALA A 62 -19.69 -4.30 -5.57
N GLY A 63 -20.61 -5.26 -5.52
CA GLY A 63 -21.19 -5.87 -6.72
C GLY A 63 -20.19 -6.75 -7.50
N ASP A 64 -20.56 -7.12 -8.72
CA ASP A 64 -19.85 -8.13 -9.51
C ASP A 64 -18.78 -7.55 -10.45
N ASP A 65 -18.74 -6.22 -10.63
CA ASP A 65 -17.82 -5.53 -11.54
C ASP A 65 -16.62 -4.96 -10.77
N PRO A 66 -15.40 -5.52 -10.90
CA PRO A 66 -14.22 -5.07 -10.17
C PRO A 66 -13.80 -3.64 -10.50
N ASP A 67 -14.12 -3.16 -11.72
CA ASP A 67 -13.80 -1.77 -12.12
C ASP A 67 -14.63 -0.74 -11.34
N GLY A 68 -15.73 -1.18 -10.71
CA GLY A 68 -16.60 -0.36 -9.87
C GLY A 68 -16.30 -0.42 -8.37
N TRP A 69 -15.32 -1.20 -7.93
CA TRP A 69 -15.03 -1.37 -6.50
C TRP A 69 -14.37 -0.10 -5.92
N PRO A 70 -14.95 0.53 -4.88
CA PRO A 70 -14.35 1.71 -4.27
C PRO A 70 -13.08 1.37 -3.51
N VAL A 71 -12.21 2.37 -3.38
CA VAL A 71 -11.03 2.30 -2.50
C VAL A 71 -11.46 2.48 -1.05
N MET A 72 -10.92 1.65 -0.19
CA MET A 72 -11.10 1.73 1.25
C MET A 72 -9.74 1.85 1.92
N VAL A 73 -9.58 2.80 2.82
CA VAL A 73 -8.32 3.06 3.52
C VAL A 73 -8.53 2.90 5.01
N TRP A 74 -7.66 2.13 5.66
CA TRP A 74 -7.44 2.26 7.09
C TRP A 74 -6.33 3.27 7.30
N ASN A 75 -6.67 4.42 7.88
CA ASN A 75 -5.69 5.40 8.29
C ASN A 75 -5.21 5.06 9.71
N GLN A 76 -3.92 4.79 9.85
CA GLN A 76 -3.33 4.34 11.10
C GLN A 76 -3.24 5.45 12.15
N ASP A 77 -3.06 6.71 11.73
CA ASP A 77 -2.96 7.86 12.62
C ASP A 77 -4.33 8.25 13.18
N ASP A 78 -5.36 8.28 12.32
CA ASP A 78 -6.74 8.59 12.71
C ASP A 78 -7.47 7.40 13.34
N VAL A 79 -6.91 6.18 13.19
CA VAL A 79 -7.51 4.92 13.67
C VAL A 79 -8.92 4.75 13.10
N ALA A 80 -9.08 5.06 11.82
CA ALA A 80 -10.37 5.16 11.16
C ALA A 80 -10.36 4.54 9.77
N TRP A 81 -11.49 3.91 9.42
CA TRP A 81 -11.77 3.46 8.06
C TRP A 81 -12.46 4.58 7.27
N GLN A 82 -11.98 4.82 6.05
CA GLN A 82 -12.57 5.77 5.11
C GLN A 82 -12.77 5.10 3.75
N GLU A 83 -13.93 5.36 3.12
CA GLU A 83 -14.26 4.86 1.79
C GLU A 83 -14.23 6.02 0.80
N TYR A 84 -13.57 5.80 -0.33
CA TYR A 84 -13.46 6.73 -1.44
C TYR A 84 -14.19 6.14 -2.65
N PRO A 85 -15.23 6.82 -3.17
CA PRO A 85 -16.08 6.31 -4.24
C PRO A 85 -15.40 6.41 -5.61
N CYS A 86 -14.18 5.89 -5.72
CA CYS A 86 -13.38 5.85 -6.93
C CYS A 86 -12.50 4.59 -6.94
N GLY A 87 -12.04 4.18 -8.13
CA GLY A 87 -11.11 3.06 -8.28
C GLY A 87 -9.67 3.44 -7.93
N VAL A 88 -8.78 2.44 -7.85
CA VAL A 88 -7.37 2.62 -7.45
C VAL A 88 -6.62 3.64 -8.30
N VAL A 89 -6.80 3.61 -9.63
CA VAL A 89 -6.11 4.53 -10.53
C VAL A 89 -6.50 5.97 -10.24
N GLU A 90 -7.80 6.24 -10.14
CA GLU A 90 -8.30 7.59 -9.83
C GLU A 90 -7.86 8.04 -8.44
N PHE A 91 -7.94 7.17 -7.43
CA PHE A 91 -7.46 7.45 -6.08
C PHE A 91 -5.99 7.86 -6.09
N LEU A 92 -5.11 7.09 -6.75
CA LEU A 92 -3.68 7.40 -6.82
C LEU A 92 -3.40 8.71 -7.54
N CYS A 93 -4.07 8.98 -8.67
CA CYS A 93 -3.95 10.26 -9.37
C CYS A 93 -4.34 11.42 -8.45
N ARG A 94 -5.48 11.33 -7.76
CA ARG A 94 -5.94 12.38 -6.85
C ARG A 94 -5.02 12.57 -5.64
N VAL A 95 -4.42 11.51 -5.09
CA VAL A 95 -3.40 11.64 -4.03
C VAL A 95 -2.17 12.40 -4.54
N LEU A 96 -1.66 12.01 -5.72
CA LEU A 96 -0.48 12.61 -6.33
C LEU A 96 -0.71 14.08 -6.73
N ASP A 97 -1.92 14.42 -7.13
CA ASP A 97 -2.32 15.78 -7.50
C ASP A 97 -2.80 16.62 -6.29
N ALA A 98 -2.87 16.01 -5.09
CA ALA A 98 -3.46 16.62 -3.89
C ALA A 98 -4.91 17.11 -4.07
N ASP A 99 -5.74 16.31 -4.76
CA ASP A 99 -7.13 16.61 -5.16
C ASP A 99 -8.19 15.98 -4.22
N PHE A 100 -7.85 15.87 -2.94
CA PHE A 100 -8.79 15.56 -1.87
C PHE A 100 -8.84 16.75 -0.89
N ASP A 101 -9.94 16.88 -0.11
CA ASP A 101 -10.06 17.93 0.90
C ASP A 101 -8.94 17.86 1.95
N GLU A 102 -8.53 16.63 2.28
CA GLU A 102 -7.39 16.31 3.14
C GLU A 102 -6.63 15.09 2.60
N CYS A 103 -5.37 14.92 3.02
CA CYS A 103 -4.58 13.78 2.60
C CYS A 103 -5.18 12.49 3.18
N PRO A 104 -5.55 11.50 2.35
CA PRO A 104 -6.18 10.27 2.83
C PRO A 104 -5.21 9.33 3.57
N LEU A 105 -3.90 9.60 3.47
CA LEU A 105 -2.82 8.83 4.08
C LEU A 105 -2.18 9.63 5.22
N GLY A 106 -1.67 8.96 6.24
CA GLY A 106 -0.85 9.57 7.29
C GLY A 106 0.50 10.07 6.76
N GLY A 107 1.00 9.49 5.66
CA GLY A 107 2.25 9.89 5.02
C GLY A 107 2.09 10.97 3.95
N LEU A 108 2.96 11.99 3.96
CA LEU A 108 2.97 13.06 2.94
C LEU A 108 3.83 12.76 1.69
N THR A 109 4.48 11.59 1.62
CA THR A 109 5.46 11.29 0.55
C THR A 109 4.84 11.21 -0.85
N LEU A 110 3.57 10.82 -0.95
CA LEU A 110 2.82 10.79 -2.20
C LEU A 110 1.99 12.07 -2.42
N TRP A 111 1.59 12.74 -1.35
CA TRP A 111 0.65 13.86 -1.40
C TRP A 111 1.21 15.04 -2.20
N GLY A 112 0.56 15.40 -3.30
CA GLY A 112 0.99 16.51 -4.16
C GLY A 112 2.32 16.26 -4.89
N ASN A 113 2.77 15.01 -4.99
CA ASN A 113 3.99 14.65 -5.69
C ASN A 113 3.77 14.64 -7.21
N ALA A 114 4.00 15.78 -7.85
CA ALA A 114 3.84 15.99 -9.29
C ALA A 114 4.84 15.23 -10.19
N SER A 115 5.79 14.47 -9.62
CA SER A 115 6.77 13.68 -10.39
C SER A 115 7.11 12.38 -9.67
N PRO A 116 6.11 11.49 -9.47
CA PRO A 116 6.33 10.22 -8.82
C PRO A 116 7.24 9.36 -9.69
N ARG A 117 8.11 8.58 -9.04
CA ARG A 117 8.99 7.64 -9.72
C ARG A 117 8.73 6.24 -9.20
N PHE A 118 8.64 5.30 -10.12
CA PHE A 118 8.60 3.89 -9.79
C PHE A 118 10.03 3.34 -9.73
N LEU A 119 10.35 2.64 -8.66
CA LEU A 119 11.59 1.89 -8.51
C LEU A 119 11.26 0.42 -8.31
N HIS A 120 11.72 -0.42 -9.24
CA HIS A 120 11.54 -1.86 -9.10
C HIS A 120 12.36 -2.37 -7.91
N ARG A 121 11.80 -3.35 -7.18
CA ARG A 121 12.42 -3.91 -5.96
C ARG A 121 13.84 -4.43 -6.16
N ASP A 122 14.08 -5.11 -7.28
CA ASP A 122 15.42 -5.64 -7.57
C ASP A 122 16.43 -4.50 -7.82
N GLU A 123 15.98 -3.40 -8.39
CA GLU A 123 16.82 -2.22 -8.58
C GLU A 123 17.06 -1.50 -7.26
N GLU A 124 16.04 -1.37 -6.41
CA GLU A 124 16.20 -0.87 -5.06
C GLU A 124 17.23 -1.67 -4.27
N ARG A 125 17.12 -3.01 -4.30
CA ARG A 125 18.09 -3.91 -3.67
C ARG A 125 19.50 -3.74 -4.24
N ARG A 126 19.63 -3.61 -5.56
CA ARG A 126 20.92 -3.39 -6.23
C ARG A 126 21.57 -2.08 -5.78
N LEU A 127 20.81 -0.99 -5.72
CA LEU A 127 21.28 0.32 -5.28
C LEU A 127 21.74 0.28 -3.81
N ARG A 128 20.91 -0.28 -2.92
CA ARG A 128 21.27 -0.46 -1.50
C ARG A 128 22.54 -1.31 -1.33
N ALA A 129 22.66 -2.41 -2.07
CA ALA A 129 23.85 -3.27 -2.02
C ALA A 129 25.13 -2.55 -2.51
N SER A 130 24.99 -1.54 -3.36
CA SER A 130 26.09 -0.67 -3.79
C SER A 130 26.37 0.51 -2.85
N GLY A 131 25.65 0.63 -1.73
CA GLY A 131 25.78 1.73 -0.78
C GLY A 131 25.17 3.05 -1.28
N LEU A 132 24.21 2.97 -2.21
CA LEU A 132 23.50 4.12 -2.75
C LEU A 132 22.08 4.18 -2.20
N ASP A 133 21.62 5.39 -1.90
CA ASP A 133 20.23 5.68 -1.61
C ASP A 133 19.40 5.41 -2.88
N PRO A 134 18.38 4.53 -2.83
CA PRO A 134 17.62 4.15 -4.02
C PRO A 134 16.78 5.28 -4.62
N TRP A 135 16.47 6.30 -3.83
CA TRP A 135 15.58 7.40 -4.19
C TRP A 135 16.35 8.66 -4.57
N THR A 136 17.54 8.91 -4.03
CA THR A 136 18.36 10.06 -4.44
C THR A 136 19.47 9.69 -5.42
N GLY A 137 19.93 8.44 -5.39
CA GLY A 137 21.13 7.99 -6.11
C GLY A 137 22.44 8.47 -5.47
N GLU A 138 22.37 9.16 -4.33
CA GLU A 138 23.53 9.59 -3.55
C GLU A 138 24.04 8.46 -2.66
N LEU A 139 25.19 8.64 -2.01
CA LEU A 139 25.68 7.67 -1.04
C LEU A 139 24.71 7.56 0.13
N ASP A 140 24.26 6.35 0.45
CA ASP A 140 23.42 6.10 1.62
C ASP A 140 24.27 6.29 2.89
N PRO A 141 23.95 7.30 3.74
CA PRO A 141 24.71 7.55 4.97
C PRO A 141 24.62 6.39 5.97
N PHE A 142 23.70 5.45 5.78
CA PHE A 142 23.53 4.26 6.61
C PHE A 142 24.12 2.98 6.01
N ALA A 143 24.76 3.06 4.84
CA ALA A 143 25.39 1.90 4.21
C ALA A 143 26.45 1.26 5.13
N GLY A 144 26.27 -0.03 5.42
CA GLY A 144 27.22 -0.82 6.23
C GLY A 144 27.21 -0.55 7.74
N MET A 145 26.29 0.29 8.24
CA MET A 145 26.22 0.62 9.67
C MET A 145 25.61 -0.49 10.53
N PHE A 146 24.74 -1.31 9.94
CA PHE A 146 24.18 -2.51 10.55
C PHE A 146 24.78 -3.70 9.81
N GLY A 147 25.81 -4.33 10.40
CA GLY A 147 26.57 -5.42 9.78
C GLY A 147 25.69 -6.57 9.26
N ALA A 148 26.24 -7.33 8.32
CA ALA A 148 25.60 -8.48 7.66
C ALA A 148 25.19 -9.60 8.62
#